data_AF-A0A7T8ASN0-F1
#
_entry.id   AF-A0A7T8ASN0-F1
#
_cell.length_a   1.000
_cell.length_b   1.000
_cell.length_c   1.000
_cell.angle_alpha   90.00
_cell.angle_beta   90.00
_cell.angle_gamma   90.00
#
_symmetry.space_group_name_H-M   'P 1'
#
loop_
_entity.id
_entity.type
_entity.pdbx_description
1 polymer ?
#
loop_
_entity_poly.entity_id
_entity_poly.type
_entity_poly.pdbx_seq_one_letter_code
_entity_poly.pdbx_strand_id
1 'polypeptide(L)'
;MARYTITVEAERPPQIMLGQTIGGATVKELKEVEVELVSASYLAQKYNLSVTTIREKLVSINQGTQGKALYNPKLAHDLLTTKVKVGRPRAN
;
A
#
# COMPACT_ATOMS: atom_id res chain seq x y z
N MET A 1 13.60 -23.87 -0.42
CA MET A 1 12.75 -23.55 0.75
C MET A 1 11.61 -22.68 0.28
N ALA A 2 10.36 -23.09 0.49
CA ALA A 2 9.18 -22.32 0.09
C ALA A 2 8.82 -21.30 1.16
N ARG A 3 8.51 -20.07 0.74
CA ARG A 3 8.03 -18.98 1.60
C ARG A 3 6.52 -18.91 1.42
N TYR A 4 5.78 -19.06 2.51
CA TYR A 4 4.33 -19.01 2.51
C TYR A 4 3.86 -17.71 3.14
N THR A 5 2.87 -17.06 2.53
CA THR A 5 2.14 -15.92 3.10
C THR A 5 0.78 -16.44 3.53
N ILE A 6 0.45 -16.32 4.81
CA ILE A 6 -0.83 -16.74 5.37
C ILE A 6 -1.66 -15.48 5.60
N THR A 7 -2.87 -15.45 5.03
CA THR A 7 -3.86 -14.39 5.24
C THR A 7 -4.98 -15.00 6.07
N VAL A 8 -5.18 -14.50 7.28
CA VAL A 8 -6.18 -15.02 8.23
C VAL A 8 -7.29 -13.98 8.36
N GLU A 9 -8.53 -14.38 8.07
CA GLU A 9 -9.72 -13.58 8.33
C GLU A 9 -10.38 -14.11 9.60
N ALA A 10 -10.53 -13.26 10.61
CA ALA A 10 -11.20 -13.58 11.87
C ALA A 10 -11.94 -12.35 12.40
N GLU A 11 -13.13 -12.54 12.98
CA GLU A 11 -13.90 -11.47 13.63
C GLU A 11 -13.20 -10.89 14.87
N ARG A 12 -12.28 -11.64 15.47
CA ARG A 12 -11.43 -11.19 16.59
C ARG A 12 -9.96 -11.37 16.23
N PRO A 13 -9.08 -10.41 16.57
CA PRO A 13 -7.67 -10.50 16.26
C PRO A 13 -7.09 -11.79 16.84
N PRO A 14 -6.54 -12.70 16.01
CA PRO A 14 -5.98 -13.94 16.50
C PRO A 14 -4.73 -13.65 17.31
N GLN A 15 -4.64 -14.19 18.52
CA GLN A 15 -3.39 -14.21 19.27
C GLN A 15 -2.48 -15.27 18.65
N ILE A 16 -1.54 -14.83 17.83
CA ILE A 16 -0.50 -15.68 17.25
C ILE A 16 0.79 -15.44 18.03
N MET A 17 1.27 -16.45 18.75
CA MET A 17 2.54 -16.39 19.47
C MET A 17 3.65 -17.07 18.68
N LEU A 18 4.88 -16.55 18.78
CA LEU A 18 6.07 -17.20 18.20
C LEU A 18 6.21 -18.61 18.79
N GLY A 19 6.44 -19.60 17.91
CA GLY A 19 6.52 -21.01 18.29
C GLY A 19 5.20 -21.79 18.27
N GLN A 20 4.06 -21.13 18.03
CA GLN A 20 2.78 -21.82 17.86
C GLN A 20 2.75 -22.60 16.53
N THR A 21 2.13 -23.78 16.54
CA THR A 21 1.98 -24.61 15.36
C THR A 21 0.64 -24.30 14.70
N ILE A 22 0.66 -23.73 13.49
CA ILE A 22 -0.54 -23.48 12.68
C ILE A 22 -0.49 -24.43 11.49
N GLY A 23 -1.37 -25.42 11.45
CA GLY A 23 -1.48 -26.36 10.32
C GLY A 23 -0.18 -27.13 10.01
N GLY A 24 0.63 -27.45 11.02
CA GLY A 24 1.93 -28.11 10.85
C GLY A 24 3.11 -27.18 10.54
N ALA A 25 2.87 -25.87 10.39
CA ALA A 25 3.91 -24.86 10.23
C ALA A 25 4.24 -24.18 11.57
N THR A 26 5.54 -23.95 11.83
CA THR A 26 6.02 -23.18 12.98
C THR A 26 6.15 -21.71 12.61
N VAL A 27 5.54 -20.82 13.39
CA VAL A 27 5.62 -19.37 13.19
C VAL A 27 7.03 -18.89 13.53
N LYS A 28 7.84 -18.60 12.51
CA LYS A 28 9.24 -18.13 12.64
C LYS A 28 9.39 -16.60 12.67
N GLU A 29 8.50 -15.88 12.02
CA GLU A 29 8.54 -14.41 11.96
C GLU A 29 7.10 -13.91 11.78
N LEU A 30 6.65 -13.02 12.67
CA LEU A 30 5.38 -12.32 12.56
C LEU A 30 5.70 -10.84 12.35
N LYS A 31 5.39 -10.34 11.15
CA LYS A 31 5.50 -8.92 10.83
C LYS A 31 4.10 -8.33 10.80
N GLU A 32 3.80 -7.52 11.79
CA GLU A 32 2.67 -6.60 11.74
C GLU A 32 2.99 -5.55 10.67
N VAL A 33 2.28 -5.63 9.54
CA VAL A 33 2.38 -4.59 8.53
C VAL A 33 1.37 -3.54 8.94
N GLU A 34 1.78 -2.63 9.82
CA GLU A 34 1.06 -1.37 9.97
C GLU A 34 0.96 -0.75 8.59
N VAL A 35 -0.26 -0.55 8.12
CA VAL A 35 -0.51 0.27 6.94
C VAL A 35 -0.30 1.71 7.39
N GLU A 36 0.97 2.10 7.52
CA GLU A 36 1.33 3.48 7.84
C GLU A 36 0.75 4.38 6.74
N LEU A 37 -0.24 5.18 7.12
CA LEU A 37 -0.77 6.22 6.26
C LEU A 37 0.33 7.26 6.06
N VAL A 38 0.89 7.28 4.86
CA VAL A 38 1.98 8.16 4.51
C VAL A 38 1.47 9.50 3.97
N SER A 39 2.20 10.55 4.29
CA SER A 39 1.91 11.90 3.81
C SER A 39 2.22 12.06 2.32
N ALA A 40 1.56 13.02 1.69
CA ALA A 40 1.87 13.43 0.31
C ALA A 40 3.36 13.77 0.10
N SER A 41 4.00 14.40 1.09
CA SER A 41 5.41 14.81 1.04
C SER A 41 6.36 13.61 1.01
N TYR A 42 6.03 12.54 1.73
CA TYR A 42 6.80 11.30 1.70
C TYR A 42 6.75 10.63 0.33
N LEU A 43 5.54 10.54 -0.26
CA LEU A 43 5.39 10.01 -1.61
C LEU A 43 6.08 10.90 -2.66
N ALA A 44 6.09 12.22 -2.47
CA ALA A 44 6.76 13.18 -3.37
C ALA A 44 8.26 12.90 -3.48
N GLN A 45 8.92 12.69 -2.33
CA GLN A 45 10.33 12.32 -2.28
C GLN A 45 10.58 10.94 -2.91
N LYS A 46 9.69 9.97 -2.64
CA LYS A 46 9.86 8.60 -3.14
C LYS A 46 9.77 8.49 -4.67
N TYR A 47 8.88 9.24 -5.30
CA TYR A 47 8.64 9.17 -6.74
C TYR A 47 9.25 10.34 -7.53
N ASN A 48 9.97 11.25 -6.87
CA ASN A 48 10.48 12.49 -7.47
C ASN A 48 9.38 13.28 -8.21
N LEU A 49 8.21 13.42 -7.57
CA LEU A 49 7.07 14.17 -8.10
C LEU A 49 6.75 15.35 -7.19
N SER A 50 6.11 16.39 -7.73
CA SER A 50 5.64 17.49 -6.89
C SER A 50 4.49 17.02 -5.98
N VAL A 51 4.39 17.63 -4.79
CA VAL A 51 3.31 17.36 -3.84
C VAL A 51 1.93 17.68 -4.46
N THR A 52 1.86 18.68 -5.33
CA THR A 52 0.65 19.02 -6.09
C THR A 52 0.24 17.91 -7.04
N THR A 53 1.18 17.38 -7.83
CA THR A 53 0.94 16.27 -8.78
C THR A 53 0.45 15.02 -8.05
N ILE A 54 1.02 14.73 -6.87
CA ILE A 54 0.58 13.59 -6.05
C ILE A 54 -0.82 13.81 -5.50
N ARG A 55 -1.13 15.01 -5.01
CA ARG A 55 -2.48 15.33 -4.55
C ARG A 55 -3.50 15.17 -5.66
N GLU A 56 -3.22 15.66 -6.86
CA GLU A 56 -4.10 15.55 -8.02
C GLU A 56 -4.30 14.11 -8.48
N LYS A 57 -3.24 13.30 -8.52
CA LYS A 57 -3.33 11.89 -8.93
C LYS A 57 -3.98 10.99 -7.87
N LEU A 58 -3.85 11.35 -6.60
CA LEU A 58 -4.33 10.53 -5.47
C LEU A 58 -5.59 11.10 -4.80
N VAL A 59 -6.28 12.08 -5.40
CA VAL A 59 -7.53 12.65 -4.85
C VAL A 59 -8.54 11.55 -4.48
N SER A 60 -8.64 10.51 -5.31
CA SER A 60 -9.58 9.40 -5.14
C SER A 60 -9.32 8.53 -3.91
N ILE A 61 -8.09 8.48 -3.42
CA ILE A 61 -7.69 7.67 -2.27
C ILE A 61 -7.28 8.51 -1.06
N ASN A 62 -7.59 9.82 -1.08
CA ASN A 62 -7.27 10.70 0.03
C ASN A 62 -8.12 10.33 1.26
N GLN A 63 -7.45 9.90 2.33
CA GLN A 63 -8.08 9.56 3.60
C GLN A 63 -7.93 10.69 4.65
N GLY A 64 -7.32 11.81 4.27
CA GLY A 64 -7.12 12.97 5.14
C GLY A 64 -8.05 14.14 4.85
N THR A 65 -7.95 15.19 5.66
CA THR A 65 -8.70 16.45 5.50
C THR A 65 -8.02 17.41 4.53
N GLN A 66 -8.74 18.46 4.09
CA GLN A 66 -8.17 19.54 3.25
C GLN A 66 -6.96 20.18 3.97
N GLY A 67 -5.76 19.81 3.55
CA GLY A 67 -4.48 20.28 4.11
C GLY A 67 -3.55 19.16 4.57
N LYS A 68 -4.08 18.06 5.12
CA LYS A 68 -3.31 16.92 5.60
C LYS A 68 -3.72 15.64 4.87
N ALA A 69 -3.32 15.55 3.60
CA ALA A 69 -3.60 14.38 2.78
C ALA A 69 -2.75 13.18 3.23
N LEU A 70 -3.45 12.09 3.54
CA LEU A 70 -2.91 10.83 4.01
C LEU A 70 -3.29 9.74 3.02
N TYR A 71 -2.34 8.89 2.67
CA TYR A 71 -2.50 7.90 1.63
C TYR A 71 -1.98 6.53 2.07
N ASN A 72 -2.65 5.48 1.61
CA ASN A 72 -2.14 4.12 1.71
C ASN A 72 -1.00 3.93 0.68
N PRO A 73 0.21 3.52 1.10
CA PRO A 73 1.38 3.45 0.22
C PRO A 73 1.23 2.44 -0.93
N LYS A 74 0.47 1.34 -0.72
CA LYS A 74 0.24 0.34 -1.77
C LYS A 74 -0.68 0.90 -2.86
N LEU A 75 -1.84 1.40 -2.47
CA LEU A 75 -2.81 2.00 -3.41
C LEU A 75 -2.20 3.21 -4.14
N ALA A 76 -1.41 4.02 -3.44
CA ALA A 76 -0.69 5.14 -4.05
C ALA A 76 0.33 4.65 -5.09
N HIS A 77 1.07 3.57 -4.83
CA HIS A 77 2.00 2.99 -5.80
C HIS A 77 1.28 2.53 -7.07
N ASP A 78 0.18 1.80 -6.92
CA ASP A 78 -0.59 1.27 -8.05
C ASP A 78 -1.13 2.41 -8.93
N LEU A 79 -1.71 3.45 -8.33
CA LEU A 79 -2.21 4.62 -9.07
C LEU A 79 -1.10 5.44 -9.73
N LEU A 80 0.05 5.60 -9.08
CA LEU A 80 1.17 6.38 -9.63
C LEU A 80 1.92 5.63 -10.74
N THR A 81 1.94 4.29 -10.70
CA THR A 81 2.60 3.45 -11.71
C THR A 81 1.69 3.07 -12.87
N THR A 82 0.37 3.15 -12.70
CA THR A 82 -0.60 2.90 -13.78
C THR A 82 -0.41 3.94 -14.89
N LYS A 83 0.24 3.53 -15.98
CA LYS A 83 0.36 4.33 -17.20
C LYS A 83 -0.99 4.40 -17.90
N VAL A 84 -1.74 5.46 -17.64
CA VAL A 84 -2.88 5.82 -18.50
C VAL A 84 -2.31 6.15 -19.87
N LYS A 85 -2.63 5.33 -20.88
CA LYS A 85 -2.27 5.57 -22.28
C LYS A 85 -3.02 6.80 -22.78
N VAL A 86 -2.46 7.99 -22.55
CA VAL A 86 -2.99 9.23 -23.10
C VAL A 86 -2.36 9.45 -24.47
N GLY A 87 -3.10 9.11 -25.52
CA GLY A 87 -2.73 9.41 -26.90
C GLY A 87 -3.74 8.87 -27.90
N ARG A 88 -4.19 9.71 -28.84
CA ARG A 88 -4.92 9.26 -30.02
C ARG A 88 -3.97 8.35 -30.83
N PRO A 89 -4.40 7.16 -31.29
CA PRO A 89 -3.57 6.34 -32.17
C PRO A 89 -3.11 7.19 -33.35
N ARG A 90 -1.80 7.28 -33.57
CA ARG A 90 -1.27 7.90 -34.78
C ARG A 90 -1.60 6.97 -35.94
N ALA A 91 -2.47 7.43 -36.84
CA ALA A 91 -2.69 6.76 -38.11
C ALA A 91 -1.40 6.94 -38.94
N ASN A 92 -0.76 5.82 -39.26
CA ASN A 92 0.21 5.75 -40.35
C ASN A 92 -0.54 5.54 -41.67
#